data_AF-A0A847M0Z4-F1
#
_entry.id   AF-A0A847M0Z4-F1
#
_cell.length_a   1.000
_cell.length_b   1.000
_cell.length_c   1.000
_cell.angle_alpha   90.00
_cell.angle_beta   90.00
_cell.angle_gamma   90.00
#
_symmetry.space_group_name_H-M   'P 1'
#
loop_
_entity.id
_entity.type
_entity.pdbx_description
1 polymer ?
#
loop_
_entity_poly.entity_id
_entity_poly.type
_entity_poly.pdbx_seq_one_letter_code
_entity_poly.pdbx_strand_id
1 'polypeptide(L)'
;TAVGAILGQILHSLCYGLFHPAAVAFVSTHVPPQKRAVGLTMYLSLGVGLPTFIGSAIGGYVVELFGYRMLFGSYTVFSLIGLIVYAFFAGQLSETRPAR
;
A
#
# COMPACT_ATOMS: atom_id res chain seq x y z
N THR A 1 0.81 -13.17 -19.79
CA THR A 1 0.26 -12.80 -21.11
C THR A 1 -0.04 -11.31 -21.12
N ALA A 2 -0.11 -10.68 -22.30
CA ALA A 2 -0.43 -9.25 -22.40
C ALA A 2 -1.77 -8.90 -21.74
N VAL A 3 -2.79 -9.74 -21.94
CA VAL A 3 -4.11 -9.61 -21.29
C VAL A 3 -3.99 -9.60 -19.76
N GLY A 4 -3.20 -10.52 -19.18
CA GLY A 4 -2.99 -10.57 -17.74
C GLY A 4 -2.30 -9.32 -17.20
N ALA A 5 -1.33 -8.77 -17.93
CA ALA A 5 -0.67 -7.52 -17.54
C ALA A 5 -1.64 -6.33 -17.59
N ILE A 6 -2.48 -6.23 -18.61
CA ILE A 6 -3.50 -5.17 -18.73
C ILE A 6 -4.52 -5.25 -17.59
N LEU A 7 -5.08 -6.43 -17.33
CA LEU A 7 -6.03 -6.64 -16.24
C LEU A 7 -5.40 -6.34 -14.88
N GLY A 8 -4.16 -6.80 -14.66
CA GLY A 8 -3.39 -6.50 -13.46
C GLY A 8 -3.17 -5.00 -13.28
N GLN A 9 -2.84 -4.27 -14.34
CA GLN A 9 -2.59 -2.83 -14.28
C GLN A 9 -3.87 -2.03 -14.03
N ILE A 10 -5.01 -2.44 -14.60
CA ILE A 10 -6.32 -1.82 -14.31
C ILE A 10 -6.67 -2.02 -12.84
N LEU A 11 -6.56 -3.24 -12.34
CA LEU A 11 -6.82 -3.56 -10.93
C LEU A 11 -5.89 -2.76 -10.00
N HIS A 12 -4.59 -2.73 -10.32
CA HIS A 12 -3.61 -1.95 -9.59
C HIS A 12 -3.96 -0.46 -9.56
N SER A 13 -4.32 0.11 -10.71
CA SER A 13 -4.70 1.53 -10.83
C SER A 13 -5.93 1.85 -9.99
N LEU A 14 -6.93 0.96 -9.96
CA LEU A 14 -8.11 1.13 -9.14
C LEU A 14 -7.76 1.08 -7.64
N CYS A 15 -6.99 0.08 -7.21
CA CYS A 15 -6.57 -0.04 -5.82
C CYS A 15 -5.73 1.16 -5.37
N TYR A 16 -4.72 1.54 -6.16
CA TYR A 16 -3.84 2.66 -5.84
C TYR A 16 -4.60 4.00 -5.86
N GLY A 17 -5.47 4.20 -6.86
CA GLY A 17 -6.28 5.41 -7.01
C GLY A 17 -7.28 5.63 -5.88
N LEU A 18 -7.74 4.56 -5.22
CA LEU A 18 -8.56 4.66 -4.01
C LEU A 18 -7.69 4.82 -2.75
N PHE A 19 -6.63 4.02 -2.63
CA PHE A 19 -5.83 3.93 -1.41
C PHE A 19 -4.99 5.20 -1.18
N HIS A 20 -4.25 5.67 -2.18
CA HIS A 20 -3.29 6.76 -1.98
C HIS A 20 -3.95 8.08 -1.57
N PRO A 21 -5.02 8.56 -2.23
CA PRO A 21 -5.73 9.76 -1.79
C PRO A 21 -6.38 9.60 -0.41
N ALA A 22 -6.93 8.41 -0.11
CA ALA A 22 -7.51 8.13 1.21
C ALA A 22 -6.46 8.18 2.32
N ALA A 23 -5.26 7.64 2.09
CA ALA A 23 -4.15 7.71 3.04
C ALA A 23 -3.66 9.16 3.25
N VAL A 24 -3.52 9.94 2.16
CA VAL A 24 -3.18 11.37 2.26
C VAL A 24 -4.24 12.16 3.03
N ALA A 25 -5.52 11.90 2.77
CA ALA A 25 -6.63 12.51 3.49
C ALA A 25 -6.61 12.12 4.97
N PHE A 26 -6.40 10.83 5.27
CA PHE A 26 -6.30 10.31 6.64
C PHE A 26 -5.20 11.03 7.42
N VAL A 27 -3.99 11.12 6.87
CA VAL A 27 -2.87 11.84 7.50
C VAL A 27 -3.22 13.33 7.68
N SER A 28 -3.82 13.94 6.67
CA SER A 28 -4.14 15.38 6.70
C SER A 28 -5.20 15.74 7.76
N THR A 29 -6.14 14.84 8.04
CA THR A 29 -7.22 15.06 9.01
C THR A 29 -6.85 14.61 10.43
N HIS A 30 -5.96 13.64 10.59
CA HIS A 30 -5.61 13.08 11.91
C HIS A 30 -4.29 13.63 12.48
N VAL A 31 -3.46 14.32 11.69
CA VAL A 31 -2.24 14.98 12.18
C VAL A 31 -2.51 16.48 12.41
N PRO A 32 -2.08 17.06 13.56
CA PRO A 32 -2.24 18.49 13.82
C PRO A 32 -1.67 19.36 12.69
N PRO A 33 -2.29 20.52 12.36
CA PRO A 33 -1.88 21.35 11.23
C PRO A 33 -0.39 21.73 11.24
N GLN A 34 0.18 21.98 12.43
CA GLN A 34 1.59 22.36 12.62
C GLN A 34 2.57 21.23 12.29
N LYS A 35 2.12 19.97 12.32
CA LYS A 35 2.94 18.76 12.06
C LYS A 35 2.53 18.04 10.78
N ARG A 36 1.53 18.53 10.04
CA ARG A 36 0.97 17.85 8.86
C ARG A 36 2.02 17.56 7.79
N ALA A 37 2.91 18.51 7.53
CA ALA A 37 4.01 18.32 6.59
C ALA A 37 4.89 17.12 6.98
N VAL A 38 5.28 17.03 8.26
CA VAL A 38 6.04 15.89 8.79
C VAL A 38 5.26 14.58 8.65
N GLY A 39 3.95 14.58 8.97
CA GLY A 39 3.10 13.40 8.80
C GLY A 39 3.02 12.90 7.36
N LEU A 40 2.85 13.82 6.40
CA LEU A 40 2.85 13.49 4.97
C LEU A 40 4.22 13.02 4.48
N THR A 41 5.30 13.64 4.95
CA THR A 41 6.66 13.16 4.68
C THR A 41 6.87 11.75 5.22
N MET A 42 6.43 11.45 6.45
CA MET A 42 6.52 10.09 6.99
C MET A 42 5.75 9.09 6.14
N TYR A 43 4.52 9.42 5.71
CA TYR A 43 3.75 8.56 4.82
C TYR A 43 4.47 8.33 3.48
N LEU A 44 4.96 9.39 2.84
CA LEU A 44 5.65 9.26 1.55
C LEU A 44 6.98 8.52 1.67
N SER A 45 7.77 8.80 2.71
CA SER A 45 9.09 8.19 2.89
C SER A 45 8.99 6.75 3.40
N LEU A 46 8.22 6.49 4.45
CA LEU A 46 8.14 5.18 5.09
C LEU A 46 7.04 4.29 4.50
N GLY A 47 5.91 4.88 4.09
CA GLY A 47 4.78 4.14 3.53
C GLY A 47 4.90 3.85 2.03
N VAL A 48 5.66 4.66 1.28
CA VAL A 48 5.81 4.50 -0.17
C VAL A 48 7.27 4.29 -0.58
N GLY A 49 8.16 5.21 -0.20
CA GLY A 49 9.55 5.23 -0.64
C GLY A 49 10.36 4.02 -0.18
N LEU A 50 10.34 3.72 1.13
CA LEU A 50 11.08 2.62 1.71
C LEU A 50 10.63 1.24 1.16
N PRO A 51 9.32 0.91 1.09
CA PRO A 51 8.87 -0.31 0.44
C PRO A 51 9.26 -0.40 -1.03
N THR A 52 9.21 0.72 -1.77
CA THR A 52 9.65 0.76 -3.18
C THR A 52 11.13 0.44 -3.29
N PHE A 53 11.98 1.05 -2.46
CA PHE A 53 13.41 0.79 -2.44
C PHE A 53 13.73 -0.68 -2.14
N ILE A 54 13.16 -1.21 -1.05
CA ILE A 54 13.37 -2.61 -0.64
C ILE A 54 12.84 -3.56 -1.72
N GLY A 55 11.64 -3.29 -2.25
CA GLY A 55 10.99 -4.09 -3.27
C GLY A 55 11.77 -4.11 -4.58
N SER A 56 12.33 -2.98 -5.01
CA SER A 56 13.19 -2.94 -6.20
C SER A 56 14.51 -3.67 -6.00
N ALA A 57 15.16 -3.52 -4.84
CA ALA A 57 16.41 -4.20 -4.54
C ALA A 57 16.24 -5.73 -4.46
N ILE A 58 15.29 -6.20 -3.65
CA ILE A 58 15.01 -7.63 -3.49
C ILE A 58 14.38 -8.20 -4.77
N GLY A 59 13.49 -7.44 -5.40
CA GLY A 59 12.78 -7.86 -6.61
C GLY A 59 13.72 -8.14 -7.78
N GLY A 60 14.81 -7.39 -7.92
CA GLY A 60 15.86 -7.67 -8.91
C GLY A 60 16.43 -9.08 -8.74
N TYR A 61 16.86 -9.43 -7.52
CA TYR A 61 17.36 -10.77 -7.21
C TYR A 61 16.31 -11.87 -7.41
N VAL A 62 15.05 -11.60 -7.04
CA VAL A 62 13.95 -12.57 -7.24
C VAL A 62 13.72 -12.83 -8.73
N VAL A 63 13.77 -11.79 -9.56
CA VAL A 63 13.63 -11.94 -11.02
C VAL A 63 14.79 -12.72 -11.60
N GLU A 64 16.02 -12.45 -11.17
CA GLU A 64 17.22 -13.14 -11.65
C GLU A 64 17.19 -14.64 -11.31
N LEU A 65 16.79 -14.99 -10.09
CA LEU A 65 16.83 -16.38 -9.59
C LEU A 65 15.56 -17.19 -9.91
N PHE A 66 14.38 -16.56 -9.91
CA PHE A 66 13.08 -17.25 -9.96
C PHE A 66 12.12 -16.72 -11.04
N GLY A 67 12.51 -15.64 -11.74
CA GLY A 67 11.73 -15.05 -12.82
C GLY A 67 10.51 -14.22 -12.36
N TYR A 68 9.91 -13.52 -13.33
CA TYR A 68 8.80 -12.58 -13.08
C TYR A 68 7.55 -13.23 -12.51
N ARG A 69 7.27 -14.51 -12.84
CA ARG A 69 6.09 -15.20 -12.33
C ARG A 69 6.14 -15.34 -10.80
N MET A 70 7.30 -15.66 -10.25
CA MET A 70 7.49 -15.76 -8.80
C MET A 70 7.46 -14.37 -8.15
N LEU A 71 8.08 -13.36 -8.78
CA LEU A 71 8.02 -11.98 -8.31
C LEU A 71 6.57 -11.50 -8.16
N PHE A 72 5.78 -11.54 -9.23
CA PHE A 72 4.40 -11.08 -9.19
C PHE A 72 3.52 -11.91 -8.23
N GLY A 73 3.74 -13.22 -8.16
CA GLY A 73 3.03 -14.09 -7.22
C GLY A 73 3.32 -13.76 -5.75
N SER A 74 4.55 -13.35 -5.43
CA SER A 74 4.92 -12.98 -4.06
C SER A 74 4.15 -11.78 -3.52
N TYR A 75 3.67 -10.88 -4.40
CA TYR A 75 2.86 -9.73 -3.98
C TYR A 75 1.51 -10.12 -3.36
N THR A 76 0.99 -11.31 -3.66
CA THR A 76 -0.21 -11.83 -3.00
C THR A 76 -0.02 -11.96 -1.48
N VAL A 77 1.20 -12.31 -1.02
CA VAL A 77 1.50 -12.44 0.41
C VAL A 77 1.33 -11.10 1.12
N PHE A 78 1.82 -10.00 0.54
CA PHE A 78 1.67 -8.67 1.12
C PHE A 78 0.21 -8.23 1.18
N SER A 79 -0.58 -8.51 0.13
CA SER A 79 -2.03 -8.26 0.13
C SER A 79 -2.76 -9.05 1.23
N LEU A 80 -2.39 -10.31 1.44
CA LEU A 80 -2.96 -11.15 2.50
C LEU A 80 -2.59 -10.63 3.89
N ILE A 81 -1.34 -10.22 4.11
CA ILE A 81 -0.91 -9.58 5.36
C ILE A 81 -1.75 -8.32 5.63
N GLY A 82 -1.94 -7.47 4.61
CA GLY A 82 -2.79 -6.28 4.73
C GLY A 82 -4.24 -6.61 5.10
N LEU A 83 -4.81 -7.65 4.49
CA LEU A 83 -6.16 -8.14 4.81
C LEU A 83 -6.25 -8.68 6.25
N ILE A 84 -5.24 -9.41 6.70
CA ILE A 84 -5.15 -9.94 8.06
C ILE A 84 -5.08 -8.79 9.07
N VAL A 85 -4.20 -7.80 8.83
CA VAL A 85 -4.11 -6.60 9.66
C VAL A 85 -5.46 -5.89 9.70
N TYR A 86 -6.09 -5.65 8.54
CA TYR A 86 -7.43 -5.06 8.51
C TYR A 86 -8.44 -5.86 9.34
N ALA A 87 -8.49 -7.18 9.18
CA ALA A 87 -9.42 -8.04 9.92
C ALA A 87 -9.21 -7.97 11.44
N PHE A 88 -7.95 -7.91 11.90
CA PHE A 88 -7.63 -7.75 13.33
C PHE A 88 -8.09 -6.39 13.89
N PHE A 89 -7.99 -5.32 13.11
CA PHE A 89 -8.31 -3.96 13.57
C PHE A 89 -9.72 -3.48 13.19
N ALA A 90 -10.46 -4.23 12.36
CA ALA A 90 -11.76 -3.82 11.81
C ALA A 90 -12.78 -3.42 12.89
N GLY A 91 -12.79 -4.11 14.05
CA GLY A 91 -13.66 -3.76 15.17
C GLY A 91 -13.37 -2.37 15.74
N GLN A 92 -12.10 -2.02 15.91
CA GLN A 92 -11.67 -0.73 16.48
C GLN A 92 -11.91 0.46 15.52
N LEU A 93 -11.86 0.21 14.20
CA LEU A 93 -12.19 1.22 13.20
C LEU A 93 -13.70 1.54 13.14
N SER A 94 -14.57 0.61 13.57
CA SER A 94 -16.02 0.84 13.58
C SER A 94 -16.49 1.76 14.70
N GLU A 95 -15.79 1.73 15.84
CA GLU A 95 -16.12 2.55 17.03
C GLU A 95 -15.64 3.99 16.95
N THR A 96 -14.64 4.27 16.11
CA THR A 96 -14.01 5.61 15.98
C THR A 96 -14.68 6.53 14.97
N ARG A 97 -15.87 6.18 14.44
CA ARG A 97 -16.68 7.13 13.65
C ARG A 97 -16.96 8.35 14.52
N PRO A 98 -16.41 9.54 14.23
CA PRO A 98 -16.85 10.75 14.89
C PRO A 98 -18.33 10.90 14.55
N ALA A 99 -19.18 11.04 15.57
CA ALA A 99 -20.54 11.52 15.37
C ALA A 99 -20.42 12.81 14.55
N ARG A 100 -21.02 12.79 13.36
CA ARG A 100 -20.95 13.85 12.36
C ARG A 100 -21.39 15.19 12.93
#